data_AF-A0A5J9T4D4-F1
#
_entry.id   AF-A0A5J9T4D4-F1
#
_cell.length_a   1.000
_cell.length_b   1.000
_cell.length_c   1.000
_cell.angle_alpha   90.00
_cell.angle_beta   90.00
_cell.angle_gamma   90.00
#
_symmetry.space_group_name_H-M   'P 1'
#
loop_
_entity.id
_entity.type
_entity.pdbx_description
1 polymer ?
#
loop_
_entity_poly.entity_id
_entity_poly.type
_entity_poly.pdbx_seq_one_letter_code
_entity_poly.pdbx_strand_id
1 'polypeptide(L)'
;MGSALHAMDALRTPFEAVLMNNKLRSDQLRLQMERLDKHASDLSAAARQASEAEAVIADLRKEVTALCKRADDADSSVEASRKRAEAAGKLAEASAAQVDVERKRKEEAEASLADLANEAIALRSKNTDLKGKLLESQALVEQLSRLRLDLVSSCARVGMKMTGEASEPAEQVLDLPNHVRALEEEAMGSGIRATLTVFRSHFDAATEVVRMAEGFVEGNSPATLVALEEEVRPSAERLLKELKDEFLPRRAAPTGEEEEQTIIVNVKNV
;
A
#
# COMPACT_ATOMS: atom_id res chain seq x y z
N MET A 1 -122.66 -95.80 73.99
CA MET A 1 -121.36 -96.04 74.64
C MET A 1 -120.28 -96.21 73.57
N GLY A 2 -119.32 -95.28 73.51
CA GLY A 2 -117.91 -95.64 73.32
C GLY A 2 -117.24 -95.76 71.94
N SER A 3 -117.91 -95.66 70.78
CA SER A 3 -117.25 -96.02 69.48
C SER A 3 -116.87 -94.84 68.56
N ALA A 4 -117.67 -93.77 68.48
CA ALA A 4 -117.38 -92.64 67.59
C ALA A 4 -116.31 -91.67 68.13
N LEU A 5 -116.22 -91.52 69.46
CA LEU A 5 -115.21 -90.65 70.11
C LEU A 5 -113.80 -91.25 70.02
N HIS A 6 -113.64 -92.58 70.08
CA HIS A 6 -112.34 -93.23 69.89
C HIS A 6 -111.86 -93.21 68.43
N ALA A 7 -112.77 -93.27 67.45
CA ALA A 7 -112.40 -93.14 66.04
C ALA A 7 -111.95 -91.71 65.67
N MET A 8 -112.54 -90.68 66.28
CA MET A 8 -112.09 -89.29 66.10
C MET A 8 -110.76 -88.99 66.80
N ASP A 9 -110.51 -89.61 67.97
CA ASP A 9 -109.23 -89.47 68.67
C ASP A 9 -108.10 -90.23 67.94
N ALA A 10 -108.39 -91.39 67.34
CA ALA A 10 -107.45 -92.16 66.52
C ALA A 10 -107.07 -91.47 65.19
N LEU A 11 -107.91 -90.57 64.68
CA LEU A 11 -107.69 -89.80 63.45
C LEU A 11 -107.12 -88.39 63.70
N ARG A 12 -107.17 -87.91 64.95
CA ARG A 12 -106.64 -86.60 65.35
C ARG A 12 -105.12 -86.51 65.20
N THR A 13 -104.39 -87.51 65.69
CA THR A 13 -102.92 -87.57 65.64
C THR A 13 -102.39 -87.59 64.19
N PRO A 14 -102.93 -88.42 63.28
CA PRO A 14 -102.58 -88.38 61.86
C PRO A 14 -102.89 -87.03 61.21
N PHE A 15 -104.03 -86.41 61.53
CA PHE A 15 -104.44 -85.13 60.94
C PHE A 15 -103.58 -83.95 61.42
N GLU A 16 -103.25 -83.91 62.72
CA GLU A 16 -102.31 -82.94 63.29
C GLU A 16 -100.89 -83.13 62.72
N ALA A 17 -100.46 -84.38 62.48
CA ALA A 17 -99.18 -84.66 61.82
C ALA A 17 -99.14 -84.18 60.36
N VAL A 18 -100.22 -84.34 59.60
CA VAL A 18 -100.35 -83.81 58.22
C VAL A 18 -100.40 -82.28 58.20
N LEU A 19 -101.09 -81.65 59.16
CA LEU A 19 -101.11 -80.20 59.32
C LEU A 19 -99.73 -79.63 59.67
N MET A 20 -99.01 -80.27 60.60
CA MET A 20 -97.65 -79.88 60.96
C MET A 20 -96.67 -80.09 59.80
N ASN A 21 -96.83 -81.16 59.02
CA ASN A 21 -96.03 -81.41 57.82
C ASN A 21 -96.31 -80.36 56.72
N ASN A 22 -97.59 -80.04 56.47
CA ASN A 22 -97.96 -78.97 55.53
C ASN A 22 -97.44 -77.60 55.98
N LYS A 23 -97.47 -77.30 57.28
CA LYS A 23 -96.92 -76.05 57.82
C LYS A 23 -95.41 -75.99 57.67
N LEU A 24 -94.70 -77.07 58.02
CA LEU A 24 -93.26 -77.19 57.82
C LEU A 24 -92.87 -77.01 56.34
N ARG A 25 -93.63 -77.63 55.43
CA ARG A 25 -93.43 -77.51 53.98
C ARG A 25 -93.74 -76.10 53.47
N SER A 26 -94.76 -75.44 54.00
CA SER A 26 -95.10 -74.05 53.67
C SER A 26 -94.03 -73.07 54.16
N ASP A 27 -93.53 -73.24 55.39
CA ASP A 27 -92.43 -72.45 55.94
C ASP A 27 -91.13 -72.69 55.17
N GLN A 28 -90.87 -73.94 54.76
CA GLN A 28 -89.73 -74.28 53.91
C GLN A 28 -89.83 -73.66 52.52
N LEU A 29 -91.02 -73.65 51.90
CA LEU A 29 -91.29 -72.97 50.64
C LEU A 29 -91.13 -71.45 50.78
N ARG A 30 -91.60 -70.85 51.88
CA ARG A 30 -91.41 -69.42 52.15
C ARG A 30 -89.93 -69.08 52.29
N LEU A 31 -89.17 -69.87 53.05
CA LEU A 31 -87.72 -69.68 53.20
C LEU A 31 -86.98 -69.86 51.86
N GLN A 32 -87.41 -70.80 51.02
CA GLN A 32 -86.86 -70.98 49.67
C GLN A 32 -87.18 -69.77 48.77
N MET A 33 -88.38 -69.24 48.84
CA MET A 33 -88.79 -68.06 48.06
C MET A 33 -88.02 -66.82 48.50
N GLU A 34 -87.87 -66.57 49.80
CA GLU A 34 -87.04 -65.48 50.34
C GLU A 34 -85.56 -65.60 49.91
N ARG A 35 -85.02 -66.82 49.86
CA ARG A 35 -83.65 -67.06 49.35
C ARG A 35 -83.56 -66.79 47.85
N LEU A 36 -84.55 -67.20 47.06
CA LEU A 36 -84.58 -66.93 45.63
C LEU A 36 -84.71 -65.44 45.33
N ASP A 37 -85.55 -64.72 46.07
CA ASP A 37 -85.71 -63.26 45.95
C ASP A 37 -84.41 -62.54 46.32
N LYS A 38 -83.73 -62.99 47.39
CA LYS A 38 -82.41 -62.47 47.76
C LYS A 38 -81.37 -62.75 46.67
N HIS A 39 -81.30 -63.98 46.17
CA HIS A 39 -80.39 -64.33 45.08
C HIS A 39 -80.68 -63.55 43.80
N ALA A 40 -81.95 -63.30 43.46
CA ALA A 40 -82.35 -62.49 42.32
C ALA A 40 -81.94 -61.01 42.51
N SER A 41 -82.12 -60.46 43.71
CA SER A 41 -81.65 -59.11 44.06
C SER A 41 -80.13 -58.99 43.97
N ASP A 42 -79.39 -59.94 44.53
CA ASP A 42 -77.93 -59.98 44.50
C ASP A 42 -77.42 -60.13 43.05
N LEU A 43 -78.07 -60.97 42.23
CA LEU A 43 -77.74 -61.12 40.81
C LEU A 43 -78.03 -59.83 40.02
N SER A 44 -79.12 -59.14 40.32
CA SER A 44 -79.45 -57.84 39.70
C SER A 44 -78.43 -56.75 40.08
N ALA A 45 -78.01 -56.71 41.35
CA ALA A 45 -76.97 -55.79 41.80
C ALA A 45 -75.62 -56.10 41.14
N ALA A 46 -75.23 -57.38 41.05
CA ALA A 46 -74.03 -57.82 40.36
C ALA A 46 -74.07 -57.50 38.85
N ALA A 47 -75.22 -57.66 38.20
CA ALA A 47 -75.40 -57.30 36.80
C ALA A 47 -75.24 -55.79 36.56
N ARG A 48 -75.80 -54.94 37.44
CA ARG A 48 -75.58 -53.49 37.39
C ARG A 48 -74.11 -53.12 37.57
N GLN A 49 -73.44 -53.71 38.55
CA GLN A 49 -72.00 -53.50 38.77
C GLN A 49 -71.15 -53.95 37.57
N ALA A 50 -71.52 -55.06 36.92
CA ALA A 50 -70.85 -55.52 35.72
C ALA A 50 -71.02 -54.51 34.56
N SER A 51 -72.23 -53.98 34.35
CA SER A 51 -72.48 -52.95 33.33
C SER A 51 -71.74 -51.64 33.62
N GLU A 52 -71.68 -51.21 34.89
CA GLU A 52 -70.91 -50.03 35.30
C GLU A 52 -69.40 -50.24 35.07
N ALA A 53 -68.88 -51.41 35.41
CA ALA A 53 -67.48 -51.78 35.16
C ALA A 53 -67.16 -51.83 33.66
N GLU A 54 -68.07 -52.35 32.82
CA GLU A 54 -67.91 -52.34 31.36
C GLU A 54 -67.85 -50.91 30.80
N ALA A 55 -68.69 -50.00 31.31
CA ALA A 55 -68.64 -48.59 30.92
C ALA A 55 -67.30 -47.94 31.29
N VAL A 56 -66.81 -48.17 32.52
CA VAL A 56 -65.50 -47.67 32.98
C VAL A 56 -64.36 -48.24 32.13
N ILE A 57 -64.40 -49.54 31.78
CA ILE A 57 -63.39 -50.17 30.91
C ILE A 57 -63.41 -49.53 29.51
N ALA A 58 -64.61 -49.24 28.97
CA ALA A 58 -64.74 -48.59 27.67
C ALA A 58 -64.13 -47.18 27.67
N ASP A 59 -64.33 -46.40 28.74
CA ASP A 59 -63.77 -45.06 28.87
C ASP A 59 -62.26 -45.08 29.13
N LEU A 60 -61.75 -45.99 29.98
CA LEU A 60 -60.31 -46.20 30.16
C LEU A 60 -59.62 -46.58 28.85
N ARG A 61 -60.25 -47.41 28.00
CA ARG A 61 -59.71 -47.74 26.68
C ARG A 61 -59.59 -46.51 25.77
N LYS A 62 -60.56 -45.59 25.80
CA LYS A 62 -60.48 -44.32 25.06
C LYS A 62 -59.37 -43.42 25.61
N GLU A 63 -59.19 -43.40 26.92
CA GLU A 63 -58.12 -42.60 27.54
C GLU A 63 -56.73 -43.14 27.18
N VAL A 64 -56.55 -44.46 27.21
CA VAL A 64 -55.29 -45.11 26.80
C VAL A 64 -54.98 -44.83 25.33
N THR A 65 -55.95 -44.91 24.41
CA THR A 65 -55.69 -44.58 22.99
C THR A 65 -55.34 -43.11 22.79
N ALA A 66 -55.98 -42.20 23.53
CA ALA A 66 -55.64 -40.78 23.51
C ALA A 66 -54.24 -40.49 24.12
N LEU A 67 -53.83 -41.25 25.13
CA LEU A 67 -52.48 -41.16 25.71
C LEU A 67 -51.42 -41.71 24.74
N CYS A 68 -51.67 -42.85 24.10
CA CYS A 68 -50.77 -43.41 23.09
C CYS A 68 -50.55 -42.42 21.94
N LYS A 69 -51.63 -41.82 21.41
CA LYS A 69 -51.51 -40.81 20.36
C LYS A 69 -50.69 -39.59 20.81
N ARG A 70 -50.91 -39.11 22.03
CA ARG A 70 -50.12 -37.99 22.60
C ARG A 70 -48.65 -38.36 22.78
N ALA A 71 -48.34 -39.61 23.12
CA ALA A 71 -46.97 -40.08 23.22
C ALA A 71 -46.30 -40.12 21.83
N ASP A 72 -46.98 -40.64 20.80
CA ASP A 72 -46.48 -40.68 19.43
C ASP A 72 -46.21 -39.26 18.88
N ASP A 73 -47.12 -38.31 19.14
CA ASP A 73 -46.98 -36.90 18.77
C ASP A 73 -45.80 -36.24 19.52
N ALA A 74 -45.62 -36.56 20.80
CA ALA A 74 -44.51 -36.06 21.62
C ALA A 74 -43.16 -36.61 21.14
N ASP A 75 -43.08 -37.92 20.82
CA ASP A 75 -41.88 -38.55 20.29
C ASP A 75 -41.49 -37.93 18.94
N SER A 76 -42.47 -37.71 18.05
CA SER A 76 -42.27 -37.03 16.77
C SER A 76 -41.75 -35.59 16.97
N SER A 77 -42.29 -34.87 17.96
CA SER A 77 -41.86 -33.51 18.31
C SER A 77 -40.43 -33.47 18.89
N VAL A 78 -40.06 -34.45 19.72
CA VAL A 78 -38.70 -34.60 20.27
C VAL A 78 -37.71 -34.90 19.15
N GLU A 79 -38.04 -35.82 18.23
CA GLU A 79 -37.18 -36.13 17.09
C GLU A 79 -36.98 -34.91 16.18
N ALA A 80 -38.05 -34.17 15.87
CA ALA A 80 -37.97 -32.93 15.10
C ALA A 80 -37.12 -31.86 15.80
N SER A 81 -37.22 -31.75 17.12
CA SER A 81 -36.44 -30.81 17.93
C SER A 81 -34.96 -31.21 17.99
N ARG A 82 -34.66 -32.49 18.10
CA ARG A 82 -33.29 -33.03 18.01
C ARG A 82 -32.65 -32.72 16.66
N LYS A 83 -33.35 -32.99 15.55
CA LYS A 83 -32.87 -32.66 14.20
C LYS A 83 -32.58 -31.17 14.04
N ARG A 84 -33.44 -30.30 14.58
CA ARG A 84 -33.21 -28.85 14.59
C ARG A 84 -31.99 -28.44 15.42
N ALA A 85 -31.81 -29.04 16.60
CA ALA A 85 -30.65 -28.78 17.45
C ALA A 85 -29.33 -29.21 16.77
N GLU A 86 -29.33 -30.38 16.12
CA GLU A 86 -28.18 -30.86 15.36
C GLU A 86 -27.86 -29.95 14.16
N ALA A 87 -28.88 -29.46 13.45
CA ALA A 87 -28.68 -28.51 12.35
C ALA A 87 -28.14 -27.15 12.85
N ALA A 88 -28.67 -26.65 13.97
CA ALA A 88 -28.20 -25.42 14.60
C ALA A 88 -26.74 -25.56 15.09
N GLY A 89 -26.37 -26.71 15.65
CA GLY A 89 -25.00 -27.02 16.05
C GLY A 89 -24.03 -26.96 14.87
N LYS A 90 -24.36 -27.64 13.76
CA LYS A 90 -23.55 -27.61 12.53
C LYS A 90 -23.41 -26.19 11.96
N LEU A 91 -24.47 -25.39 12.02
CA LEU A 91 -24.45 -24.00 11.55
C LEU A 91 -23.57 -23.12 12.45
N ALA A 92 -23.61 -23.33 13.77
CA ALA A 92 -22.75 -22.62 14.71
C ALA A 92 -21.27 -22.98 14.51
N GLU A 93 -20.96 -24.27 14.30
CA GLU A 93 -19.60 -24.72 13.98
C GLU A 93 -19.08 -24.11 12.67
N ALA A 94 -19.89 -24.13 11.61
CA ALA A 94 -19.54 -23.51 10.33
C ALA A 94 -19.32 -22.00 10.46
N SER A 95 -20.17 -21.31 11.24
CA SER A 95 -20.04 -19.88 11.50
C SER A 95 -18.78 -19.55 12.30
N ALA A 96 -18.44 -20.35 13.32
CA ALA A 96 -17.21 -20.18 14.09
C ALA A 96 -15.97 -20.37 13.20
N ALA A 97 -15.95 -21.41 12.36
CA ALA A 97 -14.86 -21.63 11.41
C ALA A 97 -14.71 -20.48 10.42
N GLN A 98 -15.83 -19.91 9.95
CA GLN A 98 -15.81 -18.75 9.06
C GLN A 98 -15.23 -17.50 9.76
N VAL A 99 -15.60 -17.25 11.02
CA VAL A 99 -15.05 -16.14 11.80
C VAL A 99 -13.54 -16.27 11.97
N ASP A 100 -13.03 -17.47 12.21
CA ASP A 100 -11.59 -17.70 12.32
C ASP A 100 -10.85 -17.48 10.99
N VAL A 101 -11.45 -17.88 9.86
CA VAL A 101 -10.89 -17.59 8.53
C VAL A 101 -10.85 -16.09 8.25
N GLU A 102 -11.93 -15.36 8.56
CA GLU A 102 -11.98 -13.90 8.37
C GLU A 102 -11.01 -13.17 9.31
N ARG A 103 -10.82 -13.66 10.54
CA ARG A 103 -9.78 -13.12 11.45
C ARG A 103 -8.39 -13.28 10.84
N LYS A 104 -8.03 -14.47 10.33
CA LYS A 104 -6.73 -14.69 9.69
C LYS A 104 -6.52 -13.81 8.46
N ARG A 105 -7.54 -13.70 7.61
CA ARG A 105 -7.49 -12.80 6.44
C ARG A 105 -7.28 -11.34 6.84
N LYS A 106 -7.92 -10.90 7.93
CA LYS A 106 -7.73 -9.55 8.47
C LYS A 106 -6.29 -9.35 8.96
N GLU A 107 -5.73 -10.30 9.71
CA GLU A 107 -4.34 -10.23 10.18
C GLU A 107 -3.34 -10.19 9.01
N GLU A 108 -3.54 -11.01 7.97
CA GLU A 108 -2.73 -11.00 6.74
C GLU A 108 -2.85 -9.67 5.97
N ALA A 109 -4.05 -9.10 5.89
CA ALA A 109 -4.28 -7.81 5.25
C ALA A 109 -3.64 -6.65 6.03
N GLU A 110 -3.71 -6.66 7.36
CA GLU A 110 -3.05 -5.68 8.22
C GLU A 110 -1.52 -5.74 8.10
N ALA A 111 -0.94 -6.94 8.04
CA ALA A 111 0.49 -7.12 7.77
C ALA A 111 0.89 -6.56 6.40
N SER A 112 0.13 -6.88 5.35
CA SER A 112 0.37 -6.37 3.99
C SER A 112 0.27 -4.85 3.91
N LEU A 113 -0.67 -4.24 4.64
CA LEU A 113 -0.81 -2.78 4.72
C LEU A 113 0.38 -2.14 5.44
N ALA A 114 0.92 -2.76 6.48
CA ALA A 114 2.11 -2.27 7.18
C ALA A 114 3.35 -2.30 6.26
N ASP A 115 3.52 -3.37 5.48
CA ASP A 115 4.61 -3.48 4.51
C ASP A 115 4.53 -2.41 3.42
N LEU A 116 3.34 -2.21 2.84
CA LEU A 116 3.09 -1.14 1.85
C LEU A 116 3.32 0.26 2.43
N ALA A 117 2.95 0.49 3.69
CA ALA A 117 3.20 1.77 4.36
C ALA A 117 4.70 2.05 4.51
N ASN A 118 5.49 1.03 4.87
CA ASN A 118 6.94 1.14 4.97
C ASN A 118 7.58 1.41 3.60
N GLU A 119 7.13 0.73 2.55
CA GLU A 119 7.60 0.98 1.19
C GLU A 119 7.28 2.42 0.73
N ALA A 120 6.08 2.91 1.02
CA ALA A 120 5.68 4.28 0.70
C ALA A 120 6.57 5.33 1.42
N ILE A 121 6.95 5.09 2.68
CA ILE A 121 7.88 5.93 3.43
C ILE A 121 9.27 5.91 2.76
N ALA A 122 9.77 4.72 2.41
CA ALA A 122 11.06 4.58 1.74
C ALA A 122 11.10 5.28 0.37
N LEU A 123 10.04 5.15 -0.43
CA LEU A 123 9.91 5.83 -1.72
C LEU A 123 9.83 7.34 -1.57
N ARG A 124 9.10 7.85 -0.56
CA ARG A 124 9.07 9.30 -0.27
C ARG A 124 10.46 9.83 0.09
N SER A 125 11.20 9.11 0.93
CA SER A 125 12.58 9.46 1.30
C SER A 125 13.50 9.52 0.06
N LYS A 126 13.43 8.51 -0.82
CA LYS A 126 14.18 8.51 -2.09
C LYS A 126 13.77 9.69 -2.98
N ASN A 127 12.49 10.03 -3.06
CA ASN A 127 12.02 11.16 -3.86
C ASN A 127 12.56 12.49 -3.31
N THR A 128 12.61 12.66 -1.99
CA THR A 128 13.20 13.86 -1.37
C THR A 128 14.70 13.97 -1.65
N ASP A 129 15.45 12.87 -1.59
CA ASP A 129 16.88 12.83 -1.93
C ASP A 129 17.13 13.18 -3.40
N LEU A 130 16.39 12.56 -4.33
CA LEU A 130 16.49 12.86 -5.76
C LEU A 130 16.13 14.32 -6.07
N LYS A 131 15.13 14.89 -5.39
CA LYS A 131 14.80 16.31 -5.53
C LYS A 131 15.94 17.22 -5.05
N GLY A 132 16.61 16.85 -3.96
CA GLY A 132 17.82 17.54 -3.49
C GLY A 132 18.93 17.54 -4.54
N LYS A 133 19.28 16.36 -5.05
CA LYS A 133 20.29 16.18 -6.11
C LYS A 133 19.96 16.94 -7.40
N LEU A 134 18.67 17.02 -7.75
CA LEU A 134 18.23 17.80 -8.90
C LEU A 134 18.48 19.30 -8.70
N LEU A 135 18.18 19.84 -7.51
CA LEU A 135 18.44 21.24 -7.19
C LEU A 135 19.95 21.55 -7.19
N GLU A 136 20.76 20.66 -6.63
CA GLU A 136 22.23 20.78 -6.67
C GLU A 136 22.76 20.78 -8.12
N SER A 137 22.28 19.86 -8.95
CA SER A 137 22.65 19.79 -10.37
C SER A 137 22.22 21.05 -11.14
N GLN A 138 21.02 21.57 -10.87
CA GLN A 138 20.54 22.83 -11.45
C GLN A 138 21.43 24.02 -11.06
N ALA A 139 21.82 24.12 -9.79
CA ALA A 139 22.73 25.16 -9.31
C ALA A 139 24.11 25.07 -10.00
N LEU A 140 24.65 23.86 -10.17
CA LEU A 140 25.91 23.65 -10.90
C LEU A 140 25.81 24.05 -12.38
N VAL A 141 24.70 23.72 -13.05
CA VAL A 141 24.47 24.13 -14.45
C VAL A 141 24.37 25.65 -14.58
N GLU A 142 23.72 26.33 -13.63
CA GLU A 142 23.68 27.80 -13.60
C GLU A 142 25.08 28.40 -13.41
N GLN A 143 25.89 27.84 -12.49
CA GLN A 143 27.27 28.28 -12.28
C GLN A 143 28.13 28.08 -13.54
N LEU A 144 28.05 26.92 -14.18
CA LEU A 144 28.75 26.63 -15.44
C LEU A 144 28.31 27.58 -16.56
N SER A 145 27.03 27.90 -16.63
CA SER A 145 26.51 28.85 -17.62
C SER A 145 27.07 30.26 -17.41
N ARG A 146 27.20 30.72 -16.16
CA ARG A 146 27.84 32.00 -15.83
C ARG A 146 29.32 32.00 -16.19
N LEU A 147 30.06 30.97 -15.76
CA LEU A 147 31.48 30.83 -16.08
C LEU A 147 31.74 30.79 -17.59
N ARG A 148 30.89 30.08 -18.35
CA ARG A 148 30.95 30.07 -19.81
C ARG A 148 30.75 31.46 -20.40
N LEU A 149 29.78 32.22 -19.90
CA LEU A 149 29.54 33.59 -20.37
C LEU A 149 30.72 34.52 -20.06
N ASP A 150 31.30 34.41 -18.87
CA ASP A 150 32.48 35.19 -18.46
C ASP A 150 33.69 34.86 -19.34
N LEU A 151 33.91 33.58 -19.66
CA LEU A 151 34.96 33.14 -20.58
C LEU A 151 34.74 33.69 -21.99
N VAL A 152 33.53 33.56 -22.54
CA VAL A 152 33.19 34.11 -23.86
C VAL A 152 33.42 35.63 -23.89
N SER A 153 33.02 36.36 -22.84
CA SER A 153 33.29 37.80 -22.74
C SER A 153 34.78 38.11 -22.68
N SER A 154 35.58 37.28 -22.01
CA SER A 154 37.02 37.46 -21.89
C SER A 154 37.75 37.20 -23.22
N CYS A 155 37.38 36.12 -23.92
CA CYS A 155 37.88 35.80 -25.26
C CYS A 155 37.53 36.90 -26.27
N ALA A 156 36.31 37.45 -26.22
CA ALA A 156 35.91 38.56 -27.08
C ALA A 156 36.77 39.82 -26.86
N ARG A 157 37.19 40.11 -25.61
CA ARG A 157 38.07 41.26 -25.31
C ARG A 157 39.45 41.14 -25.93
N VAL A 158 39.96 39.92 -26.13
CA VAL A 158 41.23 39.66 -26.81
C VAL A 158 41.06 39.43 -28.31
N GLY A 159 39.89 39.71 -28.87
CA GLY A 159 39.63 39.61 -30.31
C GLY A 159 39.40 38.18 -30.84
N MET A 160 39.27 37.19 -29.96
CA MET A 160 38.87 35.83 -30.35
C MET A 160 37.38 35.79 -30.64
N LYS A 161 37.00 35.16 -31.76
CA LYS A 161 35.61 35.02 -32.18
C LYS A 161 35.02 33.74 -31.58
N MET A 162 34.00 33.88 -30.75
CA MET A 162 33.18 32.77 -30.25
C MET A 162 31.87 32.70 -31.04
N THR A 163 31.55 31.53 -31.56
CA THR A 163 30.29 31.21 -32.25
C THR A 163 29.18 30.77 -31.28
N GLY A 164 29.55 30.40 -30.05
CA GLY A 164 28.60 30.04 -28.99
C GLY A 164 28.26 28.56 -28.95
N GLU A 165 29.11 27.70 -29.54
CA GLU A 165 29.00 26.25 -29.42
C GLU A 165 29.52 25.76 -28.04
N ALA A 166 29.08 24.58 -27.61
CA ALA A 166 29.38 24.09 -26.26
C ALA A 166 30.83 23.59 -26.09
N SER A 167 31.45 23.08 -27.16
CA SER A 167 32.84 22.58 -27.19
C SER A 167 33.87 23.66 -27.49
N GLU A 168 33.47 24.71 -28.21
CA GLU A 168 34.34 25.81 -28.65
C GLU A 168 35.09 26.52 -27.51
N PRO A 169 34.53 26.75 -26.30
CA PRO A 169 35.26 27.37 -25.21
C PRO A 169 36.47 26.57 -24.74
N ALA A 170 36.39 25.24 -24.72
CA ALA A 170 37.51 24.39 -24.31
C ALA A 170 38.64 24.44 -25.34
N GLU A 171 38.30 24.37 -26.63
CA GLU A 171 39.27 24.49 -27.72
C GLU A 171 39.93 25.86 -27.76
N GLN A 172 39.17 26.94 -27.53
CA GLN A 172 39.72 28.29 -27.48
C GLN A 172 40.59 28.56 -26.26
N VAL A 173 40.29 27.96 -25.10
CA VAL A 173 41.18 28.06 -23.94
C VAL A 173 42.54 27.42 -24.24
N LEU A 174 42.55 26.30 -24.96
CA LEU A 174 43.79 25.66 -25.38
C LEU A 174 44.58 26.49 -26.40
N ASP A 175 43.90 27.26 -27.26
CA ASP A 175 44.54 28.11 -28.27
C ASP A 175 44.83 29.54 -27.80
N LEU A 176 44.27 29.96 -26.66
CA LEU A 176 44.46 31.29 -26.08
C LEU A 176 45.95 31.67 -25.92
N PRO A 177 46.85 30.79 -25.45
CA PRO A 177 48.27 31.13 -25.38
C PRO A 177 48.90 31.43 -26.74
N ASN A 178 48.50 30.70 -27.79
CA ASN A 178 49.00 30.92 -29.15
C ASN A 178 48.47 32.25 -29.71
N HIS A 179 47.19 32.55 -29.48
CA HIS A 179 46.58 33.81 -29.91
C HIS A 179 47.20 35.02 -29.21
N VAL A 180 47.39 34.95 -27.89
CA VAL A 180 48.09 36.00 -27.11
C VAL A 180 49.49 36.22 -27.65
N ARG A 181 50.23 35.15 -27.96
CA ARG A 181 51.56 35.25 -28.56
C ARG A 181 51.53 35.94 -29.93
N ALA A 182 50.56 35.62 -30.78
CA ALA A 182 50.42 36.28 -32.08
C ALA A 182 50.17 37.79 -31.92
N LEU A 183 49.33 38.19 -30.95
CA LEU A 183 49.10 39.60 -30.63
C LEU A 183 50.35 40.29 -30.08
N GLU A 184 51.13 39.63 -29.22
CA GLU A 184 52.40 40.15 -28.70
C GLU A 184 53.42 40.37 -29.85
N GLU A 185 53.55 39.41 -30.77
CA GLU A 185 54.43 39.51 -31.95
C GLU A 185 53.96 40.63 -32.89
N GLU A 186 52.65 40.77 -33.12
CA GLU A 186 52.07 41.85 -33.94
C GLU A 186 52.29 43.24 -33.31
N ALA A 187 52.08 43.37 -32.00
CA ALA A 187 52.30 44.61 -31.26
C ALA A 187 53.77 45.04 -31.29
N MET A 188 54.70 44.09 -31.08
CA MET A 188 56.13 44.34 -31.19
C MET A 188 56.51 44.78 -32.61
N GLY A 189 56.03 44.06 -33.63
CA GLY A 189 56.26 44.42 -35.04
C GLY A 189 55.74 45.81 -35.38
N SER A 190 54.55 46.16 -34.90
CA SER A 190 53.94 47.48 -35.08
C SER A 190 54.74 48.58 -34.38
N GLY A 191 55.22 48.33 -33.15
CA GLY A 191 56.08 49.25 -32.41
C GLY A 191 57.41 49.50 -33.12
N ILE A 192 58.06 48.45 -33.64
CA ILE A 192 59.28 48.56 -34.44
C ILE A 192 59.04 49.40 -35.70
N ARG A 193 57.97 49.08 -36.46
CA ARG A 193 57.60 49.84 -37.67
C ARG A 193 57.38 51.33 -37.34
N ALA A 194 56.53 51.62 -36.36
CA ALA A 194 56.23 52.99 -35.96
C ALA A 194 57.50 53.76 -35.55
N THR A 195 58.38 53.11 -34.77
CA THR A 195 59.65 53.69 -34.34
C THR A 195 60.54 54.03 -35.55
N LEU A 196 60.71 53.09 -36.49
CA LEU A 196 61.51 53.32 -37.70
C LEU A 196 60.92 54.39 -38.61
N THR A 197 59.59 54.44 -38.76
CA THR A 197 58.90 55.51 -39.50
C THR A 197 59.14 56.87 -38.87
N VAL A 198 59.04 56.98 -37.53
CA VAL A 198 59.36 58.21 -36.80
C VAL A 198 60.82 58.60 -37.03
N PHE A 199 61.77 57.67 -36.91
CA PHE A 199 63.18 57.95 -37.18
C PHE A 199 63.39 58.44 -38.62
N ARG A 200 62.82 57.77 -39.64
CA ARG A 200 62.99 58.17 -41.04
C ARG A 200 62.33 59.52 -41.34
N SER A 201 61.17 59.78 -40.76
CA SER A 201 60.44 61.03 -40.95
C SER A 201 61.17 62.27 -40.38
N HIS A 202 62.03 62.10 -39.36
CA HIS A 202 62.75 63.18 -38.71
C HIS A 202 64.24 63.27 -39.11
N PHE A 203 64.84 62.16 -39.55
CA PHE A 203 66.27 62.03 -39.80
C PHE A 203 66.60 61.58 -41.24
N ASP A 204 65.73 61.87 -42.21
CA ASP A 204 66.03 61.57 -43.61
C ASP A 204 67.37 62.18 -44.04
N ALA A 205 68.12 61.46 -44.90
CA ALA A 205 69.49 61.76 -45.29
C ALA A 205 69.65 63.13 -45.99
N ALA A 206 68.56 63.75 -46.43
CA ALA A 206 68.52 65.10 -47.02
C ALA A 206 68.27 66.23 -46.01
N THR A 207 68.01 65.90 -44.74
CA THR A 207 67.68 66.90 -43.70
C THR A 207 68.97 67.50 -43.13
N GLU A 208 69.28 68.74 -43.52
CA GLU A 208 70.45 69.46 -43.02
C GLU A 208 70.43 69.57 -41.48
N VAL A 209 71.57 69.28 -40.86
CA VAL A 209 71.81 69.33 -39.40
C VAL A 209 71.35 70.65 -38.74
N VAL A 210 71.29 71.73 -39.52
CA VAL A 210 70.79 73.05 -39.11
C VAL A 210 69.31 73.03 -38.73
N ARG A 211 68.45 72.35 -39.51
CA ARG A 211 67.00 72.25 -39.21
C ARG A 211 66.69 71.39 -37.99
N MET A 212 67.56 70.42 -37.68
CA MET A 212 67.45 69.61 -36.46
C MET A 212 67.73 70.44 -35.19
N ALA A 213 68.54 71.50 -35.29
CA ALA A 213 68.87 72.39 -34.16
C ALA A 213 67.78 73.45 -33.88
N GLU A 214 66.95 73.79 -34.87
CA GLU A 214 65.88 74.80 -34.74
C GLU A 214 64.58 74.24 -34.14
N GLY A 215 64.50 72.93 -33.91
CA GLY A 215 63.41 72.29 -33.14
C GLY A 215 62.05 72.26 -33.83
N PHE A 216 61.94 72.68 -35.10
CA PHE A 216 60.70 72.68 -35.85
C PHE A 216 60.85 71.98 -37.20
N VAL A 217 60.39 70.72 -37.25
CA VAL A 217 60.12 70.02 -38.51
C VAL A 217 58.61 70.03 -38.70
N GLU A 218 58.13 70.61 -39.79
CA GLU A 218 56.71 70.56 -40.16
C GLU A 218 56.30 69.09 -40.31
N GLY A 219 55.23 68.68 -39.64
CA GLY A 219 54.83 67.28 -39.59
C GLY A 219 54.61 66.72 -41.00
N ASN A 220 55.16 65.53 -41.27
CA ASN A 220 54.96 64.85 -42.54
C ASN A 220 53.46 64.63 -42.80
N SER A 221 53.05 64.81 -44.06
CA SER A 221 51.66 64.57 -44.45
C SER A 221 51.27 63.10 -44.20
N PRO A 222 49.99 62.77 -43.97
CA PRO A 222 49.55 61.39 -43.79
C PRO A 222 49.97 60.48 -44.96
N ALA A 223 49.93 60.98 -46.20
CA ALA A 223 50.37 60.23 -47.38
C ALA A 223 51.88 59.93 -47.36
N THR A 224 52.69 60.87 -46.87
CA THR A 224 54.14 60.70 -46.71
C THR A 224 54.46 59.68 -45.61
N LEU A 225 53.73 59.71 -44.49
CA LEU A 225 53.91 58.74 -43.41
C LEU A 225 53.58 57.31 -43.85
N VAL A 226 52.53 57.13 -44.66
CA VAL A 226 52.19 55.82 -45.24
C VAL A 226 53.32 55.33 -46.16
N ALA A 227 53.84 56.19 -47.04
CA ALA A 227 54.95 55.84 -47.93
C ALA A 227 56.23 55.45 -47.15
N LEU A 228 56.53 56.15 -46.06
CA LEU A 228 57.65 55.83 -45.17
C LEU A 228 57.43 54.52 -44.42
N GLU A 229 56.21 54.25 -43.93
CA GLU A 229 55.88 52.97 -43.30
C GLU A 229 56.08 51.78 -44.24
N GLU A 230 55.68 51.93 -45.50
CA GLU A 230 55.94 50.95 -46.57
C GLU A 230 57.44 50.76 -46.82
N GLU A 231 58.22 51.86 -46.84
CA GLU A 231 59.68 51.82 -47.04
C GLU A 231 60.40 51.08 -45.90
N VAL A 232 60.02 51.33 -44.65
CA VAL A 232 60.70 50.71 -43.49
C VAL A 232 60.23 49.29 -43.20
N ARG A 233 59.13 48.83 -43.82
CA ARG A 233 58.54 47.50 -43.56
C ARG A 233 59.55 46.35 -43.66
N PRO A 234 60.38 46.21 -44.71
CA PRO A 234 61.33 45.09 -44.81
C PRO A 234 62.38 45.10 -43.69
N SER A 235 62.80 46.30 -43.25
CA SER A 235 63.74 46.46 -42.15
C SER A 235 63.09 46.11 -40.80
N ALA A 236 61.83 46.51 -40.61
CA ALA A 236 61.08 46.21 -39.41
C ALA A 236 60.80 44.70 -39.26
N GLU A 237 60.43 44.01 -40.35
CA GLU A 237 60.20 42.56 -40.34
C GLU A 237 61.47 41.77 -40.02
N ARG A 238 62.62 42.21 -40.57
CA ARG A 238 63.93 41.62 -40.26
C ARG A 238 64.25 41.78 -38.77
N LEU A 239 64.11 43.00 -38.24
CA LEU A 239 64.39 43.29 -36.84
C LEU A 239 63.45 42.52 -35.90
N LEU A 240 62.16 42.42 -36.23
CA LEU A 240 61.21 41.60 -35.48
C LEU A 240 61.65 40.14 -35.44
N LYS A 241 62.11 39.57 -36.56
CA LYS A 241 62.59 38.19 -36.60
C LYS A 241 63.83 37.96 -35.73
N GLU A 242 64.72 38.94 -35.65
CA GLU A 242 65.93 38.87 -34.83
C GLU A 242 65.63 39.03 -33.34
N LEU A 243 64.73 39.95 -32.98
CA LEU A 243 64.48 40.32 -31.59
C LEU A 243 63.35 39.51 -30.93
N LYS A 244 62.42 38.92 -31.69
CA LYS A 244 61.21 38.30 -31.11
C LYS A 244 61.52 37.21 -30.08
N ASP A 245 62.52 36.37 -30.32
CA ASP A 245 62.80 35.25 -29.41
C ASP A 245 63.51 35.74 -28.12
N GLU A 246 64.14 36.92 -28.16
CA GLU A 246 64.77 37.56 -27.00
C GLU A 246 63.75 38.29 -26.12
N PHE A 247 62.83 39.03 -26.72
CA PHE A 247 61.85 39.87 -25.99
C PHE A 247 60.50 39.20 -25.75
N LEU A 248 60.15 38.17 -26.54
CA LEU A 248 58.95 37.35 -26.39
C LEU A 248 59.34 35.88 -26.21
N PRO A 249 60.00 35.52 -25.10
CA PRO A 249 60.43 34.16 -24.86
C PRO A 249 59.23 33.22 -24.84
N ARG A 250 59.38 32.03 -25.44
CA ARG A 250 58.33 31.01 -25.41
C ARG A 250 57.98 30.69 -23.96
N ARG A 251 56.70 30.85 -23.59
CA ARG A 251 56.20 30.37 -22.30
C ARG A 251 56.42 28.86 -22.22
N ALA A 252 56.96 28.39 -21.11
CA ALA A 252 57.09 26.96 -20.85
C ALA A 252 55.69 26.32 -20.87
N ALA A 253 55.58 25.15 -21.51
CA ALA A 253 54.37 24.35 -21.35
C ALA A 253 54.20 24.02 -19.86
N PRO A 254 52.99 24.08 -19.30
CA PRO A 254 52.77 23.61 -17.95
C PRO A 254 53.15 22.13 -17.91
N THR A 255 54.25 21.81 -17.24
CA THR A 255 54.59 20.44 -16.88
C THR A 255 53.49 19.99 -15.91
N GLY A 256 52.72 18.96 -16.28
CA GLY A 256 51.51 18.51 -15.60
C GLY A 256 51.67 18.00 -14.15
N GLU A 257 52.72 18.39 -13.44
CA GLU A 257 52.98 18.05 -12.04
C GLU A 257 52.40 19.09 -11.05
N GLU A 258 52.03 20.30 -11.50
CA GLU A 258 51.47 21.34 -10.62
C GLU A 258 49.92 21.36 -10.57
N GLU A 259 49.23 20.68 -11.51
CA GLU A 259 47.76 20.63 -11.52
C GLU A 259 47.17 19.64 -10.49
N GLU A 260 47.91 18.60 -10.08
CA GLU A 260 47.42 17.64 -9.07
C GLU A 260 47.37 18.22 -7.65
N GLN A 261 48.18 19.22 -7.31
CA GLN A 261 48.17 19.79 -5.96
C GLN A 261 47.05 20.83 -5.73
N THR A 262 46.54 21.47 -6.79
CA THR A 262 45.51 22.51 -6.63
C THR A 262 44.09 21.92 -6.62
N ILE A 263 43.87 20.77 -7.29
CA ILE A 263 42.56 20.11 -7.33
C ILE A 263 42.27 19.34 -6.02
N ILE A 264 43.30 18.84 -5.32
CA ILE A 264 43.11 18.07 -4.07
C ILE A 264 42.74 18.98 -2.87
N VAL A 265 43.07 20.27 -2.89
CA VAL A 265 42.78 21.18 -1.76
C VAL A 265 41.32 21.68 -1.78
N ASN A 266 40.68 21.80 -2.94
CA ASN A 266 39.31 22.34 -3.03
C ASN A 266 38.18 21.29 -2.98
N VAL A 267 38.50 19.99 -2.91
CA VAL A 267 37.49 18.92 -2.70
C VAL A 267 37.34 18.54 -1.23
N LYS A 268 38.19 19.06 -0.32
CA LYS A 268 38.12 18.75 1.13
C LYS A 268 37.34 19.76 1.99
N ASN A 269 36.81 20.84 1.40
CA ASN A 269 36.10 21.90 2.14
C ASN A 269 34.70 22.23 1.55
N VAL A 270 33.93 21.20 1.16
CA VAL A 270 32.47 21.27 1.04
C VAL A 270 31.87 20.02 1.66
#